data_AF-A0A8C8B5E7-F1
#
_entry.id   AF-A0A8C8B5E7-F1
#
_cell.length_a   1.000
_cell.length_b   1.000
_cell.length_c   1.000
_cell.angle_alpha   90.00
_cell.angle_beta   90.00
_cell.angle_gamma   90.00
#
_symmetry.space_group_name_H-M   'P 1'
#
loop_
_entity.id
_entity.type
_entity.pdbx_description
1 polymer ?
#
loop_
_entity_poly.entity_id
_entity_poly.type
_entity_poly.pdbx_seq_one_letter_code
_entity_poly.pdbx_strand_id
1 'polypeptide(L)'
;MSEVFAFHLDRILGLNRSLPSVSRRSEFFQDGQACPVVLWDSSLSPTDNNTHSSVRLTWGQYQQLLKQKCWQNGKVPKAEWGCTEIHHHEWSKMALFDFLLQIYNRLDRNCCGFKPLKEDSCMQQGLKPKCSDQNAVDLTHIVQRRHDRRHLAFIDNKGFFDRNEDNLDFKILQGINEFPESAVSVLRSQHLREKLLQSLFLDKIYWESQGGRKGIEKLIDVIERRSKILLTYINAHGAKVLPMNE
;
A
#
# COMPACT_ATOMS: atom_id res chain seq x y z
N MET A 1 -3.60 -12.82 -6.80
CA MET A 1 -3.48 -13.39 -5.44
C MET A 1 -3.05 -12.37 -4.41
N SER A 2 -2.14 -11.43 -4.74
CA SER A 2 -1.70 -10.38 -3.81
C SER A 2 -2.84 -9.57 -3.16
N GLU A 3 -3.92 -9.27 -3.90
CA GLU A 3 -5.11 -8.58 -3.36
C GLU A 3 -5.70 -9.24 -2.11
N VAL A 4 -5.77 -10.57 -2.09
CA VAL A 4 -6.30 -11.31 -0.93
C VAL A 4 -5.36 -11.14 0.26
N PHE A 5 -4.06 -11.37 0.08
CA PHE A 5 -3.08 -11.17 1.16
C PHE A 5 -3.10 -9.72 1.67
N ALA A 6 -3.14 -8.76 0.76
CA ALA A 6 -3.17 -7.32 1.05
C ALA A 6 -4.39 -6.96 1.91
N PHE A 7 -5.58 -7.49 1.57
CA PHE A 7 -6.79 -7.31 2.38
C PHE A 7 -6.67 -7.86 3.81
N HIS A 8 -6.13 -9.08 3.95
CA HIS A 8 -5.92 -9.66 5.27
C HIS A 8 -4.87 -8.91 6.09
N LEU A 9 -3.79 -8.44 5.46
CA LEU A 9 -2.75 -7.63 6.12
C LEU A 9 -3.30 -6.27 6.58
N ASP A 10 -4.02 -5.55 5.71
CA ASP A 10 -4.66 -4.27 6.00
C ASP A 10 -5.56 -4.34 7.26
N ARG A 11 -6.37 -5.39 7.36
CA ARG A 11 -7.23 -5.66 8.54
C ARG A 11 -6.42 -5.92 9.81
N ILE A 12 -5.36 -6.72 9.72
CA ILE A 12 -4.53 -7.08 10.89
C ILE A 12 -3.76 -5.88 11.42
N LEU A 13 -3.30 -5.02 10.53
CA LEU A 13 -2.65 -3.76 10.87
C LEU A 13 -3.63 -2.70 11.37
N GLY A 14 -4.95 -2.94 11.27
CA GLY A 14 -5.98 -2.01 11.68
C GLY A 14 -6.04 -0.75 10.82
N LEU A 15 -5.66 -0.86 9.54
CA LEU A 15 -5.71 0.25 8.58
C LEU A 15 -7.11 0.39 7.98
N ASN A 16 -7.77 -0.74 7.70
CA ASN A 16 -9.14 -0.83 7.18
C ASN A 16 -9.40 0.04 5.94
N ARG A 17 -8.47 0.04 4.96
CA ARG A 17 -8.58 0.83 3.72
C ARG A 17 -8.74 -0.01 2.47
N SER A 18 -8.37 -1.28 2.51
CA SER A 18 -8.49 -2.19 1.37
C SER A 18 -9.92 -2.69 1.15
N LEU A 19 -10.24 -3.09 -0.08
CA LEU A 19 -11.54 -3.69 -0.39
C LEU A 19 -11.58 -5.17 0.00
N PRO A 20 -12.75 -5.69 0.46
CA PRO A 20 -12.91 -7.10 0.75
C PRO A 20 -12.50 -7.97 -0.44
N SER A 21 -11.56 -8.87 -0.20
CA SER A 21 -10.96 -9.71 -1.25
C SER A 21 -10.87 -11.15 -0.78
N VAL A 22 -11.30 -12.08 -1.64
CA VAL A 22 -11.28 -13.53 -1.39
C VAL A 22 -10.74 -14.27 -2.62
N SER A 23 -10.24 -15.48 -2.45
CA SER A 23 -9.87 -16.35 -3.55
C SER A 23 -11.03 -17.26 -3.95
N ARG A 24 -11.26 -17.42 -5.25
CA ARG A 24 -12.24 -18.35 -5.81
C ARG A 24 -11.62 -19.12 -6.96
N ARG A 25 -12.19 -20.30 -7.23
CA ARG A 25 -11.96 -21.04 -8.47
C ARG A 25 -13.21 -20.90 -9.32
N SER A 26 -13.02 -20.68 -10.61
CA SER A 26 -14.11 -20.71 -11.57
C SER A 26 -13.63 -21.46 -12.80
N GLU A 27 -14.40 -22.45 -13.25
CA GLU A 27 -14.08 -23.22 -14.46
C GLU A 27 -14.11 -22.33 -15.72
N PHE A 28 -14.81 -21.20 -15.65
CA PHE A 28 -14.92 -20.24 -16.75
C PHE A 28 -13.76 -19.24 -16.83
N PHE A 29 -12.92 -19.15 -15.79
CA PHE A 29 -11.84 -18.17 -15.72
C PHE A 29 -10.52 -18.85 -15.36
N GLN A 30 -9.49 -18.63 -16.19
CA GLN A 30 -8.13 -19.16 -15.98
C GLN A 30 -8.09 -20.68 -15.75
N ASP A 31 -8.88 -21.44 -16.50
CA ASP A 31 -8.89 -22.92 -16.48
C ASP A 31 -9.04 -23.52 -15.06
N GLY A 32 -9.88 -22.92 -14.23
CA GLY A 32 -10.12 -23.40 -12.86
C GLY A 32 -9.04 -23.02 -11.84
N GLN A 33 -8.05 -22.21 -12.22
CA GLN A 33 -7.04 -21.69 -11.30
C GLN A 33 -7.66 -20.76 -10.24
N ALA A 34 -7.02 -20.71 -9.08
CA ALA A 34 -7.42 -19.81 -8.01
C ALA A 34 -7.12 -18.35 -8.41
N CYS A 35 -8.14 -17.52 -8.42
CA CYS A 35 -8.05 -16.10 -8.74
C CYS A 35 -8.59 -15.23 -7.59
N PRO A 36 -8.13 -13.97 -7.45
CA PRO A 36 -8.71 -13.04 -6.51
C PRO A 36 -10.06 -12.53 -7.03
N VAL A 37 -11.05 -12.48 -6.15
CA VAL A 37 -12.35 -11.82 -6.35
C VAL A 37 -12.43 -10.69 -5.32
N VAL A 38 -12.46 -9.47 -5.83
CA VAL A 38 -12.59 -8.25 -5.02
C VAL A 38 -14.04 -7.81 -5.05
N LEU A 39 -14.64 -7.60 -3.87
CA LEU A 39 -15.97 -7.01 -3.77
C LEU A 39 -15.87 -5.53 -4.15
N TRP A 40 -16.20 -5.23 -5.41
CA TRP A 40 -16.16 -3.87 -5.91
C TRP A 40 -17.15 -2.97 -5.17
N ASP A 41 -16.72 -1.77 -4.87
CA ASP A 41 -17.49 -0.82 -4.07
C ASP A 41 -17.96 0.35 -4.93
N SER A 42 -19.28 0.44 -5.09
CA SER A 42 -19.92 1.48 -5.91
C SER A 42 -19.81 2.89 -5.32
N SER A 43 -19.44 3.02 -4.05
CA SER A 43 -19.20 4.31 -3.40
C SER A 43 -17.84 4.92 -3.78
N LEU A 44 -16.96 4.19 -4.46
CA LEU A 44 -15.70 4.74 -4.93
C LEU A 44 -15.95 5.92 -5.89
N SER A 45 -15.13 6.95 -5.73
CA SER A 45 -15.14 8.09 -6.64
C SER A 45 -14.70 7.65 -8.04
N PRO A 46 -15.29 8.20 -9.11
CA PRO A 46 -14.86 7.92 -10.48
C PRO A 46 -13.37 8.20 -10.65
N THR A 47 -12.67 7.31 -11.34
CA THR A 47 -11.24 7.43 -11.60
C THR A 47 -10.97 7.88 -13.03
N ASP A 48 -9.83 8.52 -13.25
CA ASP A 48 -9.40 8.90 -14.59
C ASP A 48 -8.69 7.76 -15.33
N ASN A 49 -8.75 7.76 -16.65
CA ASN A 49 -8.21 6.66 -17.47
C ASN A 49 -6.67 6.57 -17.48
N ASN A 50 -5.94 7.63 -17.09
CA ASN A 50 -4.49 7.64 -17.21
C ASN A 50 -3.81 7.14 -15.94
N THR A 51 -4.30 7.59 -14.77
CA THR A 51 -3.68 7.26 -13.48
C THR A 51 -4.53 6.30 -12.65
N HIS A 52 -5.77 6.03 -13.09
CA HIS A 52 -6.77 5.28 -12.33
C HIS A 52 -7.00 5.87 -10.91
N SER A 53 -6.80 7.19 -10.77
CA SER A 53 -7.00 7.92 -9.52
C SER A 53 -8.28 8.75 -9.59
N SER A 54 -8.94 8.94 -8.46
CA SER A 54 -10.00 9.94 -8.32
C SER A 54 -9.43 11.32 -7.97
N VAL A 55 -8.20 11.37 -7.45
CA VAL A 55 -7.46 12.59 -7.16
C VAL A 55 -6.17 12.59 -7.95
N ARG A 56 -5.99 13.58 -8.82
CA ARG A 56 -4.76 13.73 -9.59
C ARG A 56 -3.69 14.44 -8.77
N LEU A 57 -2.59 13.74 -8.53
CA LEU A 57 -1.42 14.27 -7.84
C LEU A 57 -0.18 13.81 -8.57
N THR A 58 0.79 14.73 -8.65
CA THR A 58 2.16 14.40 -8.99
C THR A 58 2.97 14.15 -7.71
N TRP A 59 4.12 13.49 -7.84
CA TRP A 59 5.06 13.28 -6.73
C TRP A 59 5.44 14.59 -6.04
N GLY A 60 5.70 15.66 -6.81
CA GLY A 60 6.06 16.97 -6.25
C GLY A 60 4.93 17.58 -5.43
N GLN A 61 3.69 17.51 -5.93
CA GLN A 61 2.51 17.95 -5.19
C GLN A 61 2.32 17.13 -3.91
N TYR A 62 2.43 15.80 -4.00
CA TYR A 62 2.34 14.92 -2.84
C TYR A 62 3.38 15.26 -1.75
N GLN A 63 4.65 15.45 -2.13
CA GLN A 63 5.68 15.85 -1.18
C GLN A 63 5.38 17.21 -0.52
N GLN A 64 4.82 18.17 -1.27
CA GLN A 64 4.37 19.44 -0.72
C GLN A 64 3.21 19.24 0.29
N LEU A 65 2.22 18.39 -0.03
CA LEU A 65 1.11 18.07 0.88
C LEU A 65 1.59 17.46 2.20
N LEU A 66 2.56 16.54 2.13
CA LEU A 66 3.18 15.94 3.32
C LEU A 66 3.85 16.99 4.19
N LYS A 67 4.59 17.93 3.58
CA LYS A 67 5.27 19.01 4.29
C LYS A 67 4.29 19.93 5.03
N GLN A 68 3.13 20.21 4.44
CA GLN A 68 2.10 21.08 5.03
C GLN A 68 1.21 20.37 6.06
N LYS A 69 1.28 19.03 6.16
CA LYS A 69 0.46 18.21 7.07
C LYS A 69 -1.03 18.55 6.99
N CYS A 70 -1.56 18.56 5.76
CA CYS A 70 -2.95 18.92 5.47
C CYS A 70 -3.94 18.17 6.38
N TRP A 71 -4.86 18.91 7.00
CA TRP A 71 -5.92 18.40 7.89
C TRP A 71 -5.44 17.67 9.15
N GLN A 72 -4.16 17.80 9.51
CA GLN A 72 -3.66 17.22 10.76
C GLN A 72 -4.44 17.77 11.96
N ASN A 73 -4.93 16.89 12.82
CA ASN A 73 -5.74 17.22 14.00
C ASN A 73 -6.97 18.10 13.68
N GLY A 74 -7.56 17.92 12.48
CA GLY A 74 -8.74 18.68 12.05
C GLY A 74 -8.45 20.15 11.68
N LYS A 75 -7.18 20.56 11.63
CA LYS A 75 -6.81 21.93 11.28
C LYS A 75 -7.03 22.17 9.79
N VAL A 76 -7.93 23.10 9.47
CA VAL A 76 -8.24 23.50 8.09
C VAL A 76 -6.98 24.05 7.42
N PRO A 77 -6.55 23.50 6.27
CA PRO A 77 -5.42 24.01 5.52
C PRO A 77 -5.65 25.40 4.95
N LYS A 78 -4.55 26.13 4.74
CA LYS A 78 -4.61 27.38 4.00
C LYS A 78 -4.80 27.12 2.51
N ALA A 79 -5.52 28.01 1.82
CA ALA A 79 -5.87 27.83 0.42
C ALA A 79 -4.63 27.73 -0.49
N GLU A 80 -3.56 28.46 -0.16
CA GLU A 80 -2.30 28.46 -0.90
C GLU A 80 -1.48 27.16 -0.78
N TRP A 81 -1.85 26.25 0.12
CA TRP A 81 -1.13 24.97 0.29
C TRP A 81 -1.52 23.90 -0.72
N GLY A 82 -2.59 24.13 -1.51
CA GLY A 82 -3.03 23.18 -2.53
C GLY A 82 -3.49 21.84 -1.96
N CYS A 83 -3.96 21.82 -0.71
CA CYS A 83 -4.39 20.60 -0.04
C CYS A 83 -5.58 19.93 -0.73
N THR A 84 -5.49 18.61 -0.89
CA THR A 84 -6.65 17.77 -1.22
C THR A 84 -7.50 17.56 0.03
N GLU A 85 -8.68 16.95 -0.10
CA GLU A 85 -9.53 16.60 1.06
C GLU A 85 -8.96 15.44 1.90
N ILE A 86 -7.89 14.77 1.43
CA ILE A 86 -7.27 13.62 2.07
C ILE A 86 -6.52 14.07 3.33
N HIS A 87 -6.80 13.40 4.45
CA HIS A 87 -6.13 13.69 5.71
C HIS A 87 -4.68 13.21 5.72
N HIS A 88 -3.79 13.98 6.35
CA HIS A 88 -2.34 13.69 6.38
C HIS A 88 -2.01 12.24 6.78
N HIS A 89 -2.70 11.71 7.80
CA HIS A 89 -2.42 10.38 8.34
C HIS A 89 -2.71 9.24 7.34
N GLU A 90 -3.54 9.46 6.33
CA GLU A 90 -3.87 8.44 5.33
C GLU A 90 -2.66 8.14 4.44
N TRP A 91 -1.79 9.13 4.21
CA TRP A 91 -0.53 8.94 3.51
C TRP A 91 0.45 8.10 4.32
N SER A 92 0.47 8.27 5.64
CA SER A 92 1.27 7.43 6.54
C SER A 92 0.80 5.97 6.55
N LYS A 93 -0.52 5.75 6.55
CA LYS A 93 -1.11 4.40 6.46
C LYS A 93 -0.74 3.73 5.12
N MET A 94 -0.90 4.46 4.02
CA MET A 94 -0.58 3.99 2.67
C MET A 94 0.91 3.66 2.52
N ALA A 95 1.81 4.56 2.92
CA ALA A 95 3.25 4.34 2.79
C ALA A 95 3.74 3.13 3.60
N LEU A 96 3.22 2.93 4.82
CA LEU A 96 3.52 1.74 5.62
C LEU A 96 3.06 0.46 4.90
N PHE A 97 1.83 0.46 4.41
CA PHE A 97 1.23 -0.69 3.75
C PHE A 97 1.95 -1.06 2.45
N ASP A 98 2.15 -0.06 1.59
CA ASP A 98 2.83 -0.22 0.30
C ASP A 98 4.29 -0.66 0.50
N PHE A 99 4.99 -0.19 1.55
CA PHE A 99 6.34 -0.65 1.86
C PHE A 99 6.42 -2.13 2.24
N LEU A 100 5.53 -2.59 3.13
CA LEU A 100 5.52 -4.01 3.52
C LEU A 100 5.25 -4.93 2.32
N LEU A 101 4.35 -4.51 1.43
CA LEU A 101 3.98 -5.28 0.24
C LEU A 101 4.87 -4.99 -0.98
N GLN A 102 5.76 -4.02 -0.92
CA GLN A 102 6.55 -3.52 -2.05
C GLN A 102 5.67 -3.07 -3.23
N ILE A 103 4.55 -2.41 -2.94
CA ILE A 103 3.64 -1.82 -3.93
C ILE A 103 4.24 -0.49 -4.40
N TYR A 104 5.16 -0.56 -5.36
CA TYR A 104 5.87 0.61 -5.85
C TYR A 104 5.06 1.44 -6.85
N ASN A 105 4.16 0.83 -7.62
CA ASN A 105 3.48 1.48 -8.74
C ASN A 105 2.63 2.70 -8.34
N ARG A 106 2.11 2.72 -7.11
CA ARG A 106 1.26 3.78 -6.57
C ARG A 106 2.01 5.11 -6.44
N LEU A 107 3.20 5.08 -5.83
CA LEU A 107 3.98 6.26 -5.47
C LEU A 107 5.29 6.43 -6.26
N ASP A 108 5.83 5.34 -6.80
CA ASP A 108 7.06 5.31 -7.59
C ASP A 108 6.85 4.58 -8.93
N ARG A 109 5.91 5.09 -9.73
CA ARG A 109 5.54 4.55 -11.05
C ARG A 109 6.73 4.26 -11.97
N ASN A 110 7.82 5.03 -11.85
CA ASN A 110 9.01 4.92 -12.69
C ASN A 110 10.09 4.00 -12.09
N CYS A 111 9.84 3.37 -10.94
CA CYS A 111 10.78 2.53 -10.20
C CYS A 111 12.10 3.25 -9.89
N CYS A 112 12.05 4.51 -9.49
CA CYS A 112 13.24 5.31 -9.17
C CYS A 112 13.90 4.93 -7.84
N GLY A 113 13.15 4.38 -6.88
CA GLY A 113 13.61 4.08 -5.52
C GLY A 113 14.26 2.71 -5.33
N PHE A 114 14.29 1.86 -6.36
CA PHE A 114 14.91 0.55 -6.32
C PHE A 114 15.45 0.12 -7.70
N LYS A 115 16.10 -1.04 -7.77
CA LYS A 115 16.52 -1.68 -9.03
C LYS A 115 15.40 -2.60 -9.54
N PRO A 116 14.66 -2.22 -10.59
CA PRO A 116 13.57 -3.04 -11.10
C PRO A 116 14.09 -4.27 -11.87
N LEU A 117 13.27 -5.31 -11.89
CA LEU A 117 13.42 -6.46 -12.79
C LEU A 117 12.88 -6.10 -14.18
N LYS A 118 13.22 -6.90 -15.20
CA LYS A 118 12.78 -6.64 -16.58
C LYS A 118 11.25 -6.71 -16.70
N GLU A 119 10.61 -7.54 -15.89
CA GLU A 119 9.17 -7.80 -15.89
C GLU A 119 8.37 -6.69 -15.19
N ASP A 120 9.03 -5.77 -14.50
CA ASP A 120 8.36 -4.65 -13.82
C ASP A 120 7.74 -3.68 -14.83
N SER A 121 6.55 -3.17 -14.49
CA SER A 121 5.76 -2.32 -15.38
C SER A 121 6.53 -1.09 -15.85
N CYS A 122 7.35 -0.48 -15.00
CA CYS A 122 8.19 0.67 -15.34
C CYS A 122 9.28 0.34 -16.38
N MET A 123 9.77 -0.90 -16.43
CA MET A 123 10.75 -1.35 -17.42
C MET A 123 10.05 -1.67 -18.74
N GLN A 124 8.94 -2.40 -18.68
CA GLN A 124 8.12 -2.73 -19.85
C GLN A 124 7.59 -1.47 -20.57
N GLN A 125 7.25 -0.43 -19.81
CA GLN A 125 6.76 0.84 -20.35
C GLN A 125 7.88 1.86 -20.66
N GLY A 126 9.15 1.50 -20.46
CA GLY A 126 10.28 2.42 -20.72
C GLY A 126 10.27 3.68 -19.85
N LEU A 127 9.75 3.60 -18.63
CA LEU A 127 9.59 4.74 -17.71
C LEU A 127 10.83 4.97 -16.84
N LYS A 128 11.64 3.94 -16.58
CA LYS A 128 12.84 4.02 -15.72
C LYS A 128 13.83 5.14 -16.10
N PRO A 129 14.07 5.47 -17.39
CA PRO A 129 14.92 6.61 -17.76
C PRO A 129 14.39 7.98 -17.29
N LYS A 130 13.10 8.10 -16.97
CA LYS A 130 12.44 9.34 -16.51
C LYS A 130 12.54 9.55 -14.99
N CYS A 131 13.67 9.23 -14.40
CA CYS A 131 13.93 9.44 -12.96
C CYS A 131 14.69 10.74 -12.64
N SER A 132 15.04 11.54 -13.66
CA SER A 132 15.73 12.83 -13.49
C SER A 132 14.80 13.92 -12.94
N ASP A 133 13.60 14.05 -13.52
CA ASP A 133 12.54 14.94 -13.01
C ASP A 133 11.38 14.11 -12.47
N GLN A 134 11.45 13.84 -11.17
CA GLN A 134 10.45 13.03 -10.49
C GLN A 134 9.24 13.85 -10.07
N ASN A 135 9.37 15.18 -9.95
CA ASN A 135 8.31 16.02 -9.40
C ASN A 135 7.06 16.03 -10.28
N ALA A 136 7.23 15.92 -11.60
CA ALA A 136 6.14 15.87 -12.56
C ALA A 136 5.52 14.47 -12.75
N VAL A 137 6.04 13.44 -12.07
CA VAL A 137 5.53 12.07 -12.23
C VAL A 137 4.20 11.92 -11.51
N ASP A 138 3.17 11.49 -12.25
CA ASP A 138 1.85 11.20 -11.68
C ASP A 138 1.89 10.03 -10.70
N LEU A 139 1.22 10.20 -9.57
CA LEU A 139 0.82 9.11 -8.70
C LEU A 139 -0.31 8.32 -9.35
N THR A 140 -0.45 7.04 -9.01
CA THR A 140 -1.51 6.19 -9.55
C THR A 140 -2.35 5.59 -8.44
N HIS A 141 -3.59 5.21 -8.76
CA HIS A 141 -4.49 4.53 -7.83
C HIS A 141 -4.71 5.32 -6.51
N ILE A 142 -4.74 6.66 -6.60
CA ILE A 142 -5.10 7.53 -5.47
C ILE A 142 -6.62 7.70 -5.49
N VAL A 143 -7.31 6.87 -4.70
CA VAL A 143 -8.77 6.76 -4.74
C VAL A 143 -9.39 7.10 -3.39
N GLN A 144 -10.52 7.81 -3.46
CA GLN A 144 -11.39 8.15 -2.33
C GLN A 144 -12.80 7.59 -2.56
N ARG A 145 -13.66 7.71 -1.55
CA ARG A 145 -15.10 7.45 -1.68
C ARG A 145 -15.85 8.76 -1.95
N ARG A 146 -16.98 8.69 -2.63
CA ARG A 146 -17.81 9.87 -2.96
C ARG A 146 -18.28 10.62 -1.71
N HIS A 147 -18.69 9.86 -0.70
CA HIS A 147 -19.22 10.36 0.57
C HIS A 147 -18.19 10.37 1.70
N ASP A 148 -16.96 9.94 1.42
CA ASP A 148 -15.86 9.99 2.36
C ASP A 148 -14.56 10.28 1.60
N ARG A 149 -14.28 11.57 1.46
CA ARG A 149 -13.12 12.09 0.74
C ARG A 149 -11.92 12.29 1.66
N ARG A 150 -12.07 12.05 2.96
CA ARG A 150 -10.99 12.23 3.93
C ARG A 150 -10.04 11.05 3.92
N HIS A 151 -10.58 9.87 3.60
CA HIS A 151 -9.88 8.59 3.62
C HIS A 151 -9.52 8.08 2.23
N LEU A 152 -8.40 7.38 2.16
CA LEU A 152 -7.93 6.69 0.97
C LEU A 152 -8.56 5.28 0.91
N ALA A 153 -8.94 4.83 -0.28
CA ALA A 153 -9.27 3.44 -0.54
C ALA A 153 -8.07 2.75 -1.21
N PHE A 154 -7.57 1.68 -0.61
CA PHE A 154 -6.43 0.93 -1.13
C PHE A 154 -6.91 -0.07 -2.17
N ILE A 155 -6.81 0.33 -3.44
CA ILE A 155 -7.10 -0.51 -4.61
C ILE A 155 -5.83 -0.81 -5.39
N ASP A 156 -5.88 -1.82 -6.26
CA ASP A 156 -4.75 -2.31 -7.06
C ASP A 156 -3.54 -2.68 -6.18
N ASN A 157 -3.77 -3.54 -5.19
CA ASN A 157 -2.78 -3.92 -4.19
C ASN A 157 -1.87 -5.04 -4.71
N LYS A 158 -1.15 -4.75 -5.79
CA LYS A 158 -0.18 -5.66 -6.41
C LYS A 158 1.12 -5.72 -5.59
N GLY A 159 1.11 -6.53 -4.54
CA GLY A 159 2.30 -6.80 -3.73
C GLY A 159 3.32 -7.74 -4.42
N PHE A 160 4.61 -7.50 -4.16
CA PHE A 160 5.75 -8.23 -4.71
C PHE A 160 6.58 -8.87 -3.58
N PHE A 161 6.39 -10.17 -3.35
CA PHE A 161 7.02 -10.93 -2.25
C PHE A 161 8.39 -11.53 -2.60
N ASP A 162 8.73 -11.51 -3.88
CA ASP A 162 9.98 -12.02 -4.46
C ASP A 162 11.15 -11.02 -4.35
N ARG A 163 10.89 -9.79 -3.89
CA ARG A 163 11.90 -8.72 -3.82
C ARG A 163 12.75 -8.84 -2.58
N ASN A 164 14.06 -8.87 -2.81
CA ASN A 164 15.09 -8.94 -1.79
C ASN A 164 15.04 -7.69 -0.90
N GLU A 165 15.30 -7.90 0.38
CA GLU A 165 15.31 -6.91 1.45
C GLU A 165 16.35 -5.78 1.24
N ASP A 166 17.42 -6.03 0.49
CA ASP A 166 18.46 -5.05 0.15
C ASP A 166 18.08 -4.11 -1.02
N ASN A 167 16.94 -4.36 -1.66
CA ASN A 167 16.46 -3.65 -2.84
C ASN A 167 14.99 -3.22 -2.70
N LEU A 168 14.56 -2.93 -1.47
CA LEU A 168 13.24 -2.38 -1.19
C LEU A 168 13.15 -0.92 -1.64
N ASP A 169 11.92 -0.48 -1.94
CA ASP A 169 11.68 0.89 -2.37
C ASP A 169 11.48 1.81 -1.16
N PHE A 170 12.56 2.47 -0.73
CA PHE A 170 12.50 3.47 0.34
C PHE A 170 11.98 4.83 -0.14
N LYS A 171 11.86 5.06 -1.46
CA LYS A 171 11.37 6.34 -1.98
C LYS A 171 9.94 6.59 -1.50
N ILE A 172 9.11 5.56 -1.42
CA ILE A 172 7.71 5.68 -0.95
C ILE A 172 7.60 6.15 0.51
N LEU A 173 8.67 6.06 1.30
CA LEU A 173 8.72 6.58 2.67
C LEU A 173 9.23 8.03 2.76
N GLN A 174 9.65 8.64 1.64
CA GLN A 174 10.16 10.01 1.63
C GLN A 174 9.09 11.01 2.04
N GLY A 175 9.43 11.89 2.98
CA GLY A 175 8.51 12.88 3.54
C GLY A 175 7.60 12.35 4.65
N ILE A 176 7.50 11.02 4.83
CA ILE A 176 6.73 10.40 5.92
C ILE A 176 7.54 10.45 7.21
N ASN A 177 7.00 11.14 8.22
CA ASN A 177 7.64 11.30 9.53
C ASN A 177 6.75 10.86 10.70
N GLU A 178 5.58 10.27 10.41
CA GLU A 178 4.61 9.77 11.37
C GLU A 178 4.07 8.42 10.85
N PHE A 179 3.89 7.44 11.74
CA PHE A 179 3.35 6.11 11.44
C PHE A 179 2.23 5.70 12.40
N PRO A 180 1.25 4.90 11.96
CA PRO A 180 0.10 4.52 12.77
C PRO A 180 0.51 3.57 13.90
N GLU A 181 0.19 3.95 15.14
CA GLU A 181 0.50 3.18 16.34
C GLU A 181 -0.12 1.78 16.34
N SER A 182 -1.36 1.64 15.84
CA SER A 182 -2.03 0.34 15.72
C SER A 182 -1.22 -0.66 14.89
N ALA A 183 -0.81 -0.24 13.69
CA ALA A 183 0.00 -1.08 12.80
C ALA A 183 1.39 -1.34 13.38
N VAL A 184 2.09 -0.28 13.83
CA VAL A 184 3.46 -0.41 14.37
C VAL A 184 3.49 -1.32 15.60
N SER A 185 2.46 -1.29 16.44
CA SER A 185 2.34 -2.18 17.59
C SER A 185 2.22 -3.64 17.17
N VAL A 186 1.45 -3.93 16.12
CA VAL A 186 1.37 -5.29 15.56
C VAL A 186 2.71 -5.72 14.96
N LEU A 187 3.40 -4.84 14.22
CA LEU A 187 4.72 -5.13 13.64
C LEU A 187 5.81 -5.38 14.69
N ARG A 188 5.75 -4.68 15.83
CA ARG A 188 6.66 -4.89 16.97
C ARG A 188 6.31 -6.14 17.78
N SER A 189 5.04 -6.55 17.75
CA SER A 189 4.59 -7.73 18.48
C SER A 189 5.07 -9.02 17.81
N GLN A 190 5.16 -10.09 18.59
CA GLN A 190 5.33 -11.44 18.05
C GLN A 190 4.02 -12.04 17.50
N HIS A 191 2.94 -11.26 17.45
CA HIS A 191 1.60 -11.74 17.07
C HIS A 191 1.26 -11.53 15.58
N LEU A 192 2.11 -10.85 14.79
CA LEU A 192 1.83 -10.61 13.36
C LEU A 192 1.58 -11.93 12.62
N ARG A 193 2.47 -12.91 12.78
CA ARG A 193 2.34 -14.24 12.17
C ARG A 193 1.09 -14.97 12.62
N GLU A 194 0.83 -15.00 13.92
CA GLU A 194 -0.33 -15.68 14.47
C GLU A 194 -1.63 -15.09 13.88
N LYS A 195 -1.76 -13.76 13.88
CA LYS A 195 -2.91 -13.06 13.33
C LYS A 195 -3.06 -13.32 11.82
N LEU A 196 -1.96 -13.29 11.06
CA LEU A 196 -1.99 -13.57 9.62
C LEU A 196 -2.40 -15.00 9.33
N LEU A 197 -1.85 -15.98 10.05
CA LEU A 197 -2.22 -17.39 9.90
C LEU A 197 -3.72 -17.59 10.20
N GLN A 198 -4.22 -17.05 11.31
CA GLN A 198 -5.63 -17.15 11.68
C GLN A 198 -6.55 -16.51 10.62
N SER A 199 -6.19 -15.31 10.15
CA SER A 199 -6.99 -14.55 9.19
C SER A 199 -7.00 -15.22 7.81
N LEU A 200 -5.84 -15.62 7.29
CA LEU A 200 -5.69 -16.24 5.97
C LEU A 200 -6.27 -17.67 5.91
N PHE A 201 -6.28 -18.39 7.02
CA PHE A 201 -6.85 -19.74 7.10
C PHE A 201 -8.37 -19.77 6.81
N LEU A 202 -9.06 -18.64 7.00
CA LEU A 202 -10.49 -18.52 6.69
C LEU A 202 -10.76 -18.61 5.18
N ASP A 203 -9.80 -18.22 4.34
CA ASP A 203 -9.88 -18.40 2.90
C ASP A 203 -9.17 -19.68 2.47
N LYS A 204 -9.90 -20.79 2.52
CA LYS A 204 -9.37 -22.12 2.20
C LYS A 204 -8.79 -22.21 0.79
N ILE A 205 -9.42 -21.55 -0.19
CA ILE A 205 -8.96 -21.58 -1.59
C ILE A 205 -7.63 -20.83 -1.69
N TYR A 206 -7.54 -19.64 -1.07
CA TYR A 206 -6.28 -18.90 -1.00
C TYR A 206 -5.20 -19.75 -0.32
N TRP A 207 -5.49 -20.28 0.87
CA TRP A 207 -4.57 -21.09 1.66
C TRP A 207 -3.97 -22.25 0.85
N GLU A 208 -4.82 -23.06 0.24
CA GLU A 208 -4.37 -24.19 -0.58
C GLU A 208 -3.59 -23.75 -1.82
N SER A 209 -4.07 -22.72 -2.52
CA SER A 209 -3.42 -22.21 -3.74
C SER A 209 -2.01 -21.67 -3.50
N GLN A 210 -1.72 -21.20 -2.29
CA GLN A 210 -0.40 -20.73 -1.91
C GLN A 210 0.52 -21.87 -1.45
N GLY A 211 0.11 -23.14 -1.54
CA GLY A 211 0.89 -24.28 -1.06
C GLY A 211 0.66 -24.61 0.41
N GLY A 212 -0.52 -24.27 0.94
CA GLY A 212 -0.92 -24.51 2.32
C GLY A 212 -0.05 -23.77 3.33
N ARG A 213 0.06 -24.33 4.54
CA ARG A 213 0.79 -23.69 5.66
C ARG A 213 2.20 -23.25 5.29
N LYS A 214 2.97 -24.13 4.65
CA LYS A 214 4.38 -23.87 4.32
C LYS A 214 4.53 -22.68 3.37
N GLY A 215 3.64 -22.54 2.39
CA GLY A 215 3.70 -21.41 1.46
C GLY A 215 3.18 -20.11 2.06
N ILE A 216 2.13 -20.18 2.89
CA ILE A 216 1.67 -19.02 3.66
C ILE A 216 2.75 -18.52 4.63
N GLU A 217 3.43 -19.43 5.35
CA GLU A 217 4.54 -19.08 6.25
C GLU A 217 5.66 -18.37 5.49
N LYS A 218 6.01 -18.78 4.26
CA LYS A 218 7.00 -18.07 3.44
C LYS A 218 6.59 -16.63 3.09
N LEU A 219 5.32 -16.41 2.76
CA LEU A 219 4.82 -15.04 2.51
C LEU A 219 4.89 -14.20 3.78
N ILE A 220 4.53 -14.77 4.93
CA ILE A 220 4.63 -14.11 6.23
C ILE A 220 6.08 -13.81 6.59
N ASP A 221 7.03 -14.72 6.33
CA ASP A 221 8.46 -14.51 6.58
C ASP A 221 8.97 -13.25 5.87
N VAL A 222 8.55 -13.03 4.63
CA VAL A 222 8.89 -11.82 3.85
C VAL A 222 8.36 -10.57 4.54
N ILE A 223 7.09 -10.58 4.96
CA ILE A 223 6.49 -9.43 5.65
C ILE A 223 7.18 -9.17 6.98
N GLU A 224 7.51 -10.19 7.77
CA GLU A 224 8.23 -10.01 9.04
C GLU A 224 9.63 -9.43 8.83
N ARG A 225 10.37 -9.88 7.80
CA ARG A 225 11.67 -9.30 7.47
C ARG A 225 11.56 -7.84 7.06
N ARG A 226 10.60 -7.48 6.20
CA ARG A 226 10.32 -6.09 5.82
C ARG A 226 9.84 -5.24 6.99
N SER A 227 9.08 -5.83 7.91
CA SER A 227 8.64 -5.15 9.14
C SER A 227 9.82 -4.76 10.00
N LYS A 228 10.82 -5.64 10.19
CA LYS A 228 12.06 -5.31 10.92
C LYS A 228 12.85 -4.18 10.26
N ILE A 229 12.89 -4.15 8.93
CA ILE A 229 13.55 -3.10 8.17
C ILE A 229 12.80 -1.77 8.32
N LEU A 230 11.47 -1.77 8.19
CA LEU A 230 10.65 -0.58 8.39
C LEU A 230 10.80 -0.03 9.82
N LEU A 231 10.78 -0.90 10.83
CA LEU A 231 10.96 -0.48 12.23
C LEU A 231 12.34 0.13 12.47
N THR A 232 13.39 -0.44 11.86
CA THR A 232 14.74 0.14 11.87
C THR A 232 14.75 1.51 11.20
N TYR A 233 14.10 1.65 10.04
CA TYR A 233 13.97 2.93 9.34
C TYR A 233 13.25 3.98 10.19
N ILE A 234 12.11 3.64 10.78
CA ILE A 234 11.33 4.52 11.68
C ILE A 234 12.20 5.04 12.81
N ASN A 235 12.94 4.15 13.48
CA ASN A 235 13.82 4.51 14.59
C ASN A 235 15.00 5.39 14.13
N ALA A 236 15.66 5.03 13.02
CA ALA A 236 16.83 5.76 12.50
C ALA A 236 16.49 7.18 12.03
N HIS A 237 15.27 7.40 11.53
CA HIS A 237 14.81 8.70 11.04
C HIS A 237 14.04 9.50 12.10
N GLY A 238 13.92 8.99 13.33
CA GLY A 238 13.18 9.66 14.40
C GLY A 238 11.70 9.89 14.09
N ALA A 239 11.11 9.04 13.24
CA ALA A 239 9.71 9.16 12.86
C ALA A 239 8.82 8.83 14.06
N LYS A 240 7.74 9.60 14.23
CA LYS A 240 6.83 9.45 15.37
C LYS A 240 5.87 8.29 15.13
N VAL A 241 5.50 7.60 16.19
CA VAL A 241 4.44 6.58 16.17
C VAL A 241 3.28 7.18 16.95
N LEU A 242 2.14 7.38 16.30
CA LEU A 242 1.01 8.15 16.85
C LEU A 242 -0.31 7.40 16.64
N PRO A 243 -1.28 7.57 17.53
CA PRO A 243 -2.65 7.15 17.27
C PRO A 243 -3.20 7.94 16.08
N MET A 244 -3.44 7.24 14.97
CA MET A 244 -4.02 7.80 13.75
C MET A 244 -5.48 7.37 13.67
N ASN A 245 -6.30 7.98 14.52
CA ASN A 245 -7.72 7.69 14.59
C ASN A 245 -8.43 8.04 13.26
N GLU A 246 -9.50 7.28 12.99
CA GLU A 246 -10.45 7.49 11.88
C GLU A 246 -11.34 8.73 12.11
#